data_AF-A0A420PFZ0-F1
#
_entry.id   AF-A0A420PFZ0-F1
#
_cell.length_a   1.000
_cell.length_b   1.000
_cell.length_c   1.000
_cell.angle_alpha   90.00
_cell.angle_beta   90.00
_cell.angle_gamma   90.00
#
_symmetry.space_group_name_H-M   'P 1'
#
loop_
_entity.id
_entity.type
_entity.pdbx_description
1 polymer ?
#
loop_
_entity_poly.entity_id
_entity_poly.type
_entity_poly.pdbx_seq_one_letter_code
_entity_poly.pdbx_strand_id
1 'polypeptide(L)'
;MSTQVIYPSTGVTSTPDQTSKPAPNVSSTETQPPKDQLPQDLVNAMQAIFGKHPGYRTTHAKGLLVEGTFTPTEEAKTLSTAAHFNNPSTKVIARFSVGGGLPHVADVADGATPKGVAIRFQIDENTHTDLISHSFNGFATRNGEDFLTFLKLFGADGFTEAQLKKAKASGGDYSKEQKLYDQAHAAFLSFLGKPEHRSAAVFVTSEKPNPHNYGTITYYEPNTHILTNKDGGITNVRYRLDPADGEHLYPNKTPEDKEVLAKLGNDYLEDDLRQRFPDKPIVLTIQAHVAGPDDVLDDATKPYQSKTFIPVGKLEINKVSDDNAAKQQQIAFHPNPEKGGIQGIKSSDDPLIQARKGVYWISSDQRRHEKQVE
;
A
#
# COMPACT_ATOMS: atom_id res chain seq x y z
N MET A 1 12.80 -3.58 66.33
CA MET A 1 13.90 -4.40 65.76
C MET A 1 14.01 -3.98 64.29
N SER A 2 15.11 -3.51 63.71
CA SER A 2 16.46 -3.13 64.20
C SER A 2 17.16 -2.37 63.06
N THR A 3 18.06 -1.38 63.19
CA THR A 3 18.55 -0.54 64.32
C THR A 3 19.25 0.69 63.70
N GLN A 4 19.34 1.83 64.40
CA GLN A 4 20.13 3.00 63.98
C GLN A 4 21.07 3.47 65.11
N VAL A 5 22.39 3.54 64.86
CA VAL A 5 23.39 4.22 65.72
C VAL A 5 24.56 4.81 64.89
N ILE A 6 24.55 6.14 64.73
CA ILE A 6 25.64 7.14 64.91
C ILE A 6 27.12 6.85 64.48
N TYR A 7 27.61 7.64 63.48
CA TYR A 7 28.88 8.45 63.32
C TYR A 7 30.13 8.25 64.23
N PRO A 8 31.40 8.65 63.86
CA PRO A 8 31.75 9.90 63.11
C PRO A 8 33.04 10.01 62.21
N SER A 9 33.10 11.16 61.53
CA SER A 9 34.22 12.02 61.01
C SER A 9 35.71 11.73 61.28
N THR A 10 36.56 11.95 60.24
CA THR A 10 37.71 12.91 60.14
C THR A 10 38.24 12.94 58.68
N GLY A 11 38.71 14.02 58.03
CA GLY A 11 38.79 15.46 58.36
C GLY A 11 39.48 16.28 57.22
N VAL A 12 39.14 17.58 57.13
CA VAL A 12 39.91 18.80 56.67
C VAL A 12 41.16 18.59 55.77
N THR A 13 41.36 19.22 54.59
CA THR A 13 41.59 20.66 54.23
C THR A 13 41.63 20.82 52.68
N SER A 14 41.59 21.98 51.98
CA SER A 14 41.29 23.41 52.25
C SER A 14 41.21 24.22 50.91
N THR A 15 40.60 25.41 50.91
CA THR A 15 40.67 26.49 49.89
C THR A 15 41.78 27.51 50.22
N PRO A 16 42.32 28.38 49.31
CA PRO A 16 41.66 29.31 48.36
C PRO A 16 42.22 29.19 46.90
N ASP A 17 41.94 30.04 45.89
CA ASP A 17 41.47 31.43 45.82
C ASP A 17 40.70 31.75 44.50
N GLN A 18 40.10 32.93 44.40
CA GLN A 18 39.29 33.41 43.27
C GLN A 18 40.11 33.77 42.03
N THR A 19 39.56 33.56 40.83
CA THR A 19 39.38 34.60 39.77
C THR A 19 38.71 34.05 38.51
N SER A 20 38.11 34.96 37.73
CA SER A 20 37.45 34.77 36.42
C SER A 20 36.08 34.06 36.40
N LYS A 21 35.07 34.80 35.91
CA LYS A 21 33.84 34.24 35.33
C LYS A 21 34.12 33.79 33.89
N PRO A 22 33.62 32.63 33.46
CA PRO A 22 33.21 32.39 32.09
C PRO A 22 31.68 32.52 31.93
N ALA A 23 31.23 32.63 30.66
CA ALA A 23 29.83 32.78 30.26
C ALA A 23 28.97 31.55 30.59
N PRO A 24 27.61 31.68 30.63
CA PRO A 24 26.73 30.51 30.72
C PRO A 24 26.98 29.60 29.51
N ASN A 25 27.43 28.38 29.80
CA ASN A 25 27.68 27.39 28.78
C ASN A 25 26.32 26.97 28.19
N VAL A 26 26.10 27.25 26.90
CA VAL A 26 24.87 26.87 26.21
C VAL A 26 24.81 25.36 26.22
N SER A 27 23.83 24.80 26.93
CA SER A 27 23.46 23.40 26.77
C SER A 27 23.01 23.24 25.32
N SER A 28 23.86 22.63 24.51
CA SER A 28 23.48 22.13 23.20
C SER A 28 22.44 21.03 23.45
N THR A 29 21.17 21.41 23.40
CA THR A 29 20.10 20.46 23.12
C THR A 29 20.50 19.73 21.85
N GLU A 30 20.86 18.46 22.01
CA GLU A 30 21.19 17.57 20.91
C GLU A 30 19.93 17.43 20.06
N THR A 31 19.85 18.25 19.01
CA THR A 31 18.69 18.27 18.12
C THR A 31 18.63 16.89 17.48
N GLN A 32 17.64 16.08 17.89
CA GLN A 32 17.40 14.81 17.22
C GLN A 32 17.31 15.08 15.71
N PRO A 33 17.93 14.25 14.86
CA PRO A 33 17.72 14.38 13.42
C PRO A 33 16.21 14.34 13.15
N PRO A 34 15.70 15.11 12.17
CA PRO A 34 14.28 15.08 11.86
C PRO A 34 13.86 13.63 11.62
N LYS A 35 12.89 13.13 12.40
CA LYS A 35 12.16 11.92 12.00
C LYS A 35 11.59 12.23 10.62
N ASP A 36 11.77 11.34 9.64
CA ASP A 36 11.24 11.54 8.30
C ASP A 36 9.75 11.90 8.38
N GLN A 37 9.46 13.17 8.10
CA GLN A 37 8.11 13.72 8.22
C GLN A 37 7.22 13.30 7.05
N LEU A 38 7.83 12.95 5.91
CA LEU A 38 7.17 12.60 4.66
C LEU A 38 6.12 11.47 4.81
N PRO A 39 6.39 10.33 5.48
CA PRO A 39 5.36 9.32 5.75
C PRO A 39 4.15 9.84 6.53
N GLN A 40 4.34 10.74 7.50
CA GLN A 40 3.25 11.33 8.27
C GLN A 40 2.47 12.33 7.42
N ASP A 41 3.14 13.15 6.61
CA ASP A 41 2.51 14.07 5.68
C ASP A 41 1.71 13.35 4.58
N LEU A 42 2.19 12.20 4.12
CA LEU A 42 1.48 11.31 3.21
C LEU A 42 0.20 10.75 3.85
N VAL A 43 0.28 10.25 5.09
CA VAL A 43 -0.91 9.80 5.83
C VAL A 43 -1.89 10.95 6.05
N ASN A 44 -1.42 12.13 6.43
CA ASN A 44 -2.24 13.32 6.61
C ASN A 44 -2.93 13.74 5.30
N ALA A 45 -2.22 13.73 4.17
CA ALA A 45 -2.79 14.08 2.86
C ALA A 45 -3.85 13.07 2.41
N MET A 46 -3.64 11.76 2.60
CA MET A 46 -4.65 10.74 2.30
C MET A 46 -5.88 10.87 3.23
N GLN A 47 -5.69 11.12 4.52
CA GLN A 47 -6.80 11.36 5.46
C GLN A 47 -7.53 12.68 5.20
N ALA A 48 -6.87 13.69 4.60
CA ALA A 48 -7.54 14.92 4.15
C ALA A 48 -8.43 14.70 2.92
N ILE A 49 -8.08 13.77 2.04
CA ILE A 49 -8.88 13.41 0.85
C ILE A 49 -10.09 12.55 1.22
N PHE A 50 -9.89 11.51 2.04
CA PHE A 50 -10.92 10.49 2.31
C PHE A 50 -11.62 10.65 3.66
N GLY A 51 -11.15 11.54 4.53
CA GLY A 51 -11.47 11.53 5.95
C GLY A 51 -10.62 10.52 6.73
N LYS A 52 -10.53 10.71 8.05
CA LYS A 52 -9.98 9.70 8.97
C LYS A 52 -11.11 8.80 9.46
N HIS A 53 -10.98 7.49 9.22
CA HIS A 53 -11.93 6.46 9.63
C HIS A 53 -11.28 5.58 10.70
N PRO A 54 -11.58 5.77 12.00
CA PRO A 54 -10.87 5.07 13.08
C PRO A 54 -11.01 3.55 12.96
N GLY A 55 -9.92 2.82 13.20
CA GLY A 55 -9.89 1.36 13.08
C GLY A 55 -9.93 0.80 11.64
N TYR A 56 -9.97 1.65 10.60
CA TYR A 56 -9.76 1.26 9.20
C TYR A 56 -8.34 1.60 8.72
N ARG A 57 -8.01 1.26 7.47
CA ARG A 57 -6.75 1.64 6.84
C ARG A 57 -6.87 3.02 6.21
N THR A 58 -5.81 3.82 6.26
CA THR A 58 -5.72 5.13 5.56
C THR A 58 -6.05 5.04 4.07
N THR A 59 -5.66 3.94 3.41
CA THR A 59 -6.05 3.59 2.04
C THR A 59 -6.28 2.09 1.94
N HIS A 60 -7.03 1.65 0.91
CA HIS A 60 -7.61 0.32 0.83
C HIS A 60 -8.45 0.00 2.07
N ALA A 61 -9.27 0.97 2.50
CA ALA A 61 -10.04 0.89 3.75
C ALA A 61 -11.01 -0.30 3.75
N LYS A 62 -11.83 -0.43 2.70
CA LYS A 62 -12.71 -1.56 2.43
C LYS A 62 -11.93 -2.78 1.90
N GLY A 63 -12.40 -3.99 2.17
CA GLY A 63 -11.74 -5.25 1.79
C GLY A 63 -11.62 -6.26 2.94
N LEU A 64 -11.71 -7.55 2.61
CA LEU A 64 -11.70 -8.68 3.55
C LEU A 64 -10.37 -9.45 3.56
N LEU A 65 -9.97 -9.94 4.75
CA LEU A 65 -8.98 -11.01 4.85
C LEU A 65 -9.57 -12.34 4.36
N VAL A 66 -8.73 -13.09 3.67
CA VAL A 66 -9.05 -14.39 3.06
C VAL A 66 -7.88 -15.36 3.27
N GLU A 67 -8.17 -16.65 3.32
CA GLU A 67 -7.23 -17.73 3.60
C GLU A 67 -7.14 -18.68 2.39
N GLY A 68 -5.99 -19.35 2.25
CA GLY A 68 -5.74 -20.26 1.13
C GLY A 68 -4.35 -20.88 1.13
N THR A 69 -3.92 -21.35 -0.04
CA THR A 69 -2.63 -22.03 -0.26
C THR A 69 -1.93 -21.49 -1.52
N PHE A 70 -0.61 -21.39 -1.46
CA PHE A 70 0.27 -21.23 -2.62
C PHE A 70 1.01 -22.54 -2.91
N THR A 71 1.05 -22.94 -4.18
CA THR A 71 1.81 -24.09 -4.67
C THR A 71 2.79 -23.61 -5.73
N PRO A 72 4.12 -23.70 -5.50
CA PRO A 72 5.11 -23.25 -6.47
C PRO A 72 5.23 -24.18 -7.67
N THR A 73 5.82 -23.66 -8.75
CA THR A 73 6.29 -24.46 -9.89
C THR A 73 7.70 -25.01 -9.64
N GLU A 74 8.18 -25.93 -10.49
CA GLU A 74 9.58 -26.36 -10.45
C GLU A 74 10.52 -25.24 -10.91
N GLU A 75 10.08 -24.40 -11.86
CA GLU A 75 10.79 -23.22 -12.35
C GLU A 75 11.07 -22.21 -11.22
N ALA A 76 10.14 -22.03 -10.27
CA ALA A 76 10.30 -21.12 -9.14
C ALA A 76 11.58 -21.42 -8.31
N LYS A 77 11.89 -22.70 -8.11
CA LYS A 77 13.08 -23.17 -7.38
C LYS A 77 14.39 -22.74 -8.04
N THR A 78 14.38 -22.47 -9.35
CA THR A 78 15.56 -22.01 -10.09
C THR A 78 15.84 -20.51 -9.90
N LEU A 79 14.83 -19.75 -9.46
CA LEU A 79 14.91 -18.29 -9.31
C LEU A 79 15.30 -17.85 -7.89
N SER A 80 14.89 -18.58 -6.85
CA SER A 80 15.11 -18.15 -5.46
C SER A 80 15.27 -19.30 -4.47
N THR A 81 16.10 -19.10 -3.44
CA THR A 81 16.15 -19.93 -2.23
C THR A 81 14.98 -19.70 -1.27
N ALA A 82 14.03 -18.83 -1.60
CA ALA A 82 12.86 -18.54 -0.77
C ALA A 82 12.05 -19.81 -0.46
N ALA A 83 11.71 -19.99 0.83
CA ALA A 83 11.04 -21.20 1.30
C ALA A 83 9.71 -21.48 0.57
N HIS A 84 8.90 -20.46 0.27
CA HIS A 84 7.64 -20.66 -0.44
C HIS A 84 7.80 -21.10 -1.91
N PHE A 85 8.97 -20.88 -2.53
CA PHE A 85 9.29 -21.43 -3.86
C PHE A 85 9.79 -22.88 -3.81
N ASN A 86 10.25 -23.34 -2.64
CA ASN A 86 10.91 -24.64 -2.48
C ASN A 86 10.07 -25.66 -1.67
N ASN A 87 9.13 -25.19 -0.84
CA ASN A 87 8.16 -26.02 -0.14
C ASN A 87 7.12 -26.63 -1.11
N PRO A 88 6.58 -27.84 -0.86
CA PRO A 88 5.54 -28.43 -1.71
C PRO A 88 4.26 -27.58 -1.78
N SER A 89 3.95 -26.86 -0.71
CA SER A 89 2.92 -25.81 -0.65
C SER A 89 3.19 -24.90 0.55
N THR A 90 2.57 -23.72 0.57
CA THR A 90 2.69 -22.73 1.64
C THR A 90 1.32 -22.14 1.96
N LYS A 91 0.95 -22.06 3.24
CA LYS A 91 -0.30 -21.40 3.65
C LYS A 91 -0.21 -19.89 3.38
N VAL A 92 -1.32 -19.30 2.95
CA VAL A 92 -1.42 -17.85 2.78
C VAL A 92 -2.57 -17.28 3.60
N ILE A 93 -2.32 -16.08 4.14
CA ILE A 93 -3.37 -15.14 4.48
C ILE A 93 -3.23 -13.95 3.53
N ALA A 94 -4.30 -13.64 2.80
CA ALA A 94 -4.34 -12.56 1.84
C ALA A 94 -5.45 -11.58 2.18
N ARG A 95 -5.46 -10.41 1.53
CA ARG A 95 -6.51 -9.41 1.63
C ARG A 95 -6.82 -8.87 0.25
N PHE A 96 -8.05 -9.08 -0.21
CA PHE A 96 -8.60 -8.34 -1.34
C PHE A 96 -9.18 -7.01 -0.85
N SER A 97 -9.19 -6.01 -1.73
CA SER A 97 -9.63 -4.65 -1.41
C SER A 97 -9.95 -3.82 -2.64
N VAL A 98 -10.71 -2.75 -2.44
CA VAL A 98 -10.85 -1.65 -3.40
C VAL A 98 -9.86 -0.53 -3.08
N GLY A 99 -9.73 0.44 -3.98
CA GLY A 99 -8.93 1.65 -3.77
C GLY A 99 -9.54 2.63 -2.76
N GLY A 100 -8.83 3.74 -2.52
CA GLY A 100 -9.30 4.85 -1.69
C GLY A 100 -9.31 4.58 -0.17
N GLY A 101 -9.66 5.60 0.61
CA GLY A 101 -9.69 5.56 2.09
C GLY A 101 -11.08 5.43 2.72
N LEU A 102 -12.13 5.25 1.91
CA LEU A 102 -13.52 5.16 2.38
C LEU A 102 -13.92 3.69 2.69
N PRO A 103 -14.33 3.34 3.92
CA PRO A 103 -14.63 1.95 4.29
C PRO A 103 -15.92 1.39 3.71
N HIS A 104 -16.89 2.25 3.35
CA HIS A 104 -18.18 1.86 2.78
C HIS A 104 -18.37 2.41 1.34
N VAL A 105 -17.28 2.55 0.59
CA VAL A 105 -17.37 2.94 -0.82
C VAL A 105 -18.04 1.83 -1.63
N ALA A 106 -18.95 2.19 -2.55
CA ALA A 106 -19.52 1.24 -3.49
C ALA A 106 -18.44 0.72 -4.45
N ASP A 107 -18.36 -0.59 -4.64
CA ASP A 107 -17.27 -1.26 -5.38
C ASP A 107 -17.15 -0.83 -6.85
N VAL A 108 -18.24 -0.32 -7.43
CA VAL A 108 -18.33 0.20 -8.80
C VAL A 108 -17.93 1.67 -8.96
N ALA A 109 -17.71 2.40 -7.86
CA ALA A 109 -17.37 3.82 -7.89
C ALA A 109 -15.94 4.06 -8.39
N ASP A 110 -15.70 5.18 -9.08
CA ASP A 110 -14.36 5.57 -9.55
C ASP A 110 -13.31 5.59 -8.41
N GLY A 111 -13.71 5.98 -7.19
CA GLY A 111 -12.85 5.97 -5.99
C GLY A 111 -12.49 4.59 -5.44
N ALA A 112 -13.16 3.52 -5.91
CA ALA A 112 -12.94 2.13 -5.51
C ALA A 112 -11.88 1.42 -6.39
N THR A 113 -10.95 2.19 -7.00
CA THR A 113 -9.94 1.72 -7.96
C THR A 113 -8.55 2.30 -7.58
N PRO A 114 -7.44 1.58 -7.81
CA PRO A 114 -7.34 0.21 -8.32
C PRO A 114 -7.83 -0.83 -7.30
N LYS A 115 -8.19 -2.02 -7.79
CA LYS A 115 -8.47 -3.18 -6.94
C LYS A 115 -7.12 -3.70 -6.41
N GLY A 116 -7.02 -4.00 -5.12
CA GLY A 116 -5.76 -4.36 -4.45
C GLY A 116 -5.79 -5.78 -3.89
N VAL A 117 -4.66 -6.48 -3.98
CA VAL A 117 -4.42 -7.78 -3.33
C VAL A 117 -3.10 -7.75 -2.57
N ALA A 118 -3.15 -8.02 -1.26
CA ALA A 118 -1.96 -8.23 -0.44
C ALA A 118 -1.92 -9.70 0.02
N ILE A 119 -0.80 -10.40 -0.14
CA ILE A 119 -0.67 -11.83 0.17
C ILE A 119 0.52 -12.00 1.12
N ARG A 120 0.31 -12.67 2.25
CA ARG A 120 1.35 -13.13 3.16
C ARG A 120 1.57 -14.63 2.99
N PHE A 121 2.77 -15.01 2.59
CA PHE A 121 3.22 -16.41 2.56
C PHE A 121 3.73 -16.78 3.96
N GLN A 122 3.05 -17.68 4.65
CA GLN A 122 3.36 -18.07 6.02
C GLN A 122 4.31 -19.27 6.02
N ILE A 123 5.58 -19.06 6.32
CA ILE A 123 6.60 -20.12 6.33
C ILE A 123 6.61 -20.82 7.69
N ASP A 124 6.70 -20.03 8.76
CA ASP A 124 6.60 -20.46 10.16
C ASP A 124 5.97 -19.34 11.01
N GLU A 125 6.05 -19.44 12.35
CA GLU A 125 5.47 -18.46 13.28
C GLU A 125 6.06 -17.04 13.14
N ASN A 126 7.33 -16.94 12.73
CA ASN A 126 8.07 -15.68 12.63
C ASN A 126 8.43 -15.33 11.17
N THR A 127 8.70 -16.34 10.34
CA THR A 127 9.12 -16.17 8.95
C THR A 127 7.95 -16.05 7.99
N HIS A 128 7.93 -14.97 7.22
CA HIS A 128 6.98 -14.71 6.14
C HIS A 128 7.58 -13.85 5.03
N THR A 129 6.86 -13.73 3.92
CA THR A 129 7.04 -12.60 3.00
C THR A 129 5.68 -12.09 2.57
N ASP A 130 5.61 -10.80 2.23
CA ASP A 130 4.40 -10.19 1.68
C ASP A 130 4.61 -9.79 0.21
N LEU A 131 3.53 -9.87 -0.55
CA LEU A 131 3.38 -9.40 -1.93
C LEU A 131 2.16 -8.47 -1.96
N ILE A 132 2.26 -7.25 -2.51
CA ILE A 132 1.26 -6.18 -2.31
C ILE A 132 0.97 -5.49 -3.65
N SER A 133 0.17 -6.17 -4.45
CA SER A 133 -0.16 -5.83 -5.83
C SER A 133 -1.49 -5.09 -5.99
N HIS A 134 -1.68 -4.42 -7.12
CA HIS A 134 -2.93 -3.75 -7.47
C HIS A 134 -3.23 -3.83 -8.98
N SER A 135 -4.47 -3.59 -9.37
CA SER A 135 -4.97 -3.71 -10.76
C SER A 135 -4.56 -2.58 -11.71
N PHE A 136 -3.56 -1.79 -11.36
CA PHE A 136 -2.91 -0.80 -12.24
C PHE A 136 -1.46 -1.24 -12.47
N ASN A 137 -0.96 -1.14 -13.70
CA ASN A 137 0.41 -1.52 -14.02
C ASN A 137 1.36 -0.33 -13.86
N GLY A 138 2.17 -0.36 -12.80
CA GLY A 138 3.05 0.74 -12.38
C GLY A 138 2.48 1.53 -11.21
N PHE A 139 2.94 2.77 -10.99
CA PHE A 139 2.41 3.66 -9.94
C PHE A 139 2.38 5.12 -10.42
N ALA A 140 1.57 5.97 -9.78
CA ALA A 140 1.35 7.35 -10.21
C ALA A 140 2.64 8.21 -10.20
N THR A 141 3.52 8.01 -9.22
CA THR A 141 4.73 8.83 -9.03
C THR A 141 5.94 7.98 -8.65
N ARG A 142 7.16 8.48 -8.91
CA ARG A 142 8.41 7.74 -8.70
C ARG A 142 8.80 7.66 -7.23
N ASN A 143 8.55 8.73 -6.46
CA ASN A 143 8.96 8.88 -5.07
C ASN A 143 7.77 9.36 -4.20
N GLY A 144 8.01 9.52 -2.90
CA GLY A 144 6.99 9.93 -1.93
C GLY A 144 6.69 11.43 -1.96
N GLU A 145 7.64 12.27 -2.34
CA GLU A 145 7.56 13.73 -2.40
C GLU A 145 6.65 14.19 -3.55
N ASP A 146 6.83 13.58 -4.72
CA ASP A 146 5.94 13.69 -5.87
C ASP A 146 4.56 13.12 -5.53
N PHE A 147 4.48 12.01 -4.78
CA PHE A 147 3.19 11.44 -4.36
C PHE A 147 2.45 12.38 -3.40
N LEU A 148 3.15 13.02 -2.47
CA LEU A 148 2.58 14.01 -1.57
C LEU A 148 2.07 15.24 -2.34
N THR A 149 2.81 15.66 -3.37
CA THR A 149 2.40 16.76 -4.26
C THR A 149 1.17 16.38 -5.07
N PHE A 150 1.16 15.18 -5.67
CA PHE A 150 0.02 14.60 -6.38
C PHE A 150 -1.22 14.55 -5.48
N LEU A 151 -1.12 14.00 -4.27
CA LEU A 151 -2.24 13.90 -3.31
C LEU A 151 -2.79 15.27 -2.94
N LYS A 152 -1.93 16.27 -2.67
CA LYS A 152 -2.37 17.63 -2.34
C LYS A 152 -3.13 18.29 -3.49
N LEU A 153 -2.65 18.14 -4.73
CA LEU A 153 -3.30 18.71 -5.92
C LEU A 153 -4.60 17.97 -6.28
N PHE A 154 -4.58 16.64 -6.29
CA PHE A 154 -5.76 15.80 -6.53
C PHE A 154 -6.86 16.04 -5.48
N GLY A 155 -6.48 16.17 -4.21
CA GLY A 155 -7.41 16.50 -3.12
C GLY A 155 -8.03 17.88 -3.28
N ALA A 156 -7.25 18.89 -3.66
CA ALA A 156 -7.76 20.24 -3.91
C ALA A 156 -8.70 20.29 -5.13
N ASP A 157 -8.34 19.62 -6.23
CA ASP A 157 -9.16 19.49 -7.43
C ASP A 157 -10.51 18.83 -7.12
N GLY A 158 -10.51 17.62 -6.54
CA GLY A 158 -11.74 16.91 -6.20
C GLY A 158 -12.61 17.63 -5.15
N PHE A 159 -12.00 18.29 -4.15
CA PHE A 159 -12.72 19.07 -3.15
C PHE A 159 -13.42 20.29 -3.76
N THR A 160 -12.71 21.06 -4.59
CA THR A 160 -13.29 22.24 -5.25
C THR A 160 -14.32 21.86 -6.32
N GLU A 161 -14.13 20.73 -7.01
CA GLU A 161 -15.13 20.18 -7.93
C GLU A 161 -16.43 19.81 -7.20
N ALA A 162 -16.33 19.15 -6.04
CA ALA A 162 -17.48 18.80 -5.20
C ALA A 162 -18.20 20.04 -4.66
N GLN A 163 -17.46 21.08 -4.24
CA GLN A 163 -18.04 22.37 -3.86
C GLN A 163 -18.79 23.03 -5.02
N LEU A 164 -18.18 23.06 -6.21
CA LEU A 164 -18.78 23.63 -7.43
C LEU A 164 -20.05 22.89 -7.85
N LYS A 165 -20.05 21.55 -7.82
CA LYS A 165 -21.23 20.71 -8.07
C LYS A 165 -22.36 21.03 -7.08
N LYS A 166 -22.05 21.14 -5.79
CA LYS A 166 -23.02 21.50 -4.74
C LYS A 166 -23.58 22.91 -4.93
N ALA A 167 -22.74 23.89 -5.26
CA ALA A 167 -23.18 25.27 -5.52
C ALA A 167 -24.11 25.34 -6.74
N LYS A 168 -23.73 24.71 -7.86
CA LYS A 168 -24.57 24.61 -9.07
C LYS A 168 -25.93 23.94 -8.79
N ALA A 169 -25.96 22.88 -7.99
CA ALA A 169 -27.21 22.21 -7.59
C ALA A 169 -28.08 23.05 -6.64
N SER A 170 -27.49 23.97 -5.88
CA SER A 170 -28.21 24.86 -4.95
C SER A 170 -28.82 26.09 -5.65
N GLY A 171 -28.32 26.44 -6.85
CA GLY A 171 -28.68 27.66 -7.56
C GLY A 171 -28.02 28.92 -7.00
N GLY A 172 -28.15 30.03 -7.72
CA GLY A 172 -27.52 31.32 -7.38
C GLY A 172 -26.16 31.55 -8.05
N ASP A 173 -25.41 32.53 -7.55
CA ASP A 173 -24.07 32.84 -8.05
C ASP A 173 -23.03 31.87 -7.45
N TYR A 174 -22.35 31.13 -8.34
CA TYR A 174 -21.27 30.18 -8.02
C TYR A 174 -19.91 30.62 -8.61
N SER A 175 -19.76 31.89 -8.99
CA SER A 175 -18.55 32.42 -9.64
C SER A 175 -17.29 32.27 -8.78
N LYS A 176 -17.44 32.28 -7.45
CA LYS A 176 -16.36 32.05 -6.49
C LYS A 176 -15.89 30.59 -6.52
N GLU A 177 -16.82 29.64 -6.43
CA GLU A 177 -16.54 28.21 -6.45
C GLU A 177 -15.98 27.78 -7.82
N GLN A 178 -16.48 28.37 -8.91
CA GLN A 178 -15.95 28.15 -10.25
C GLN A 178 -14.48 28.60 -10.34
N LYS A 179 -14.17 29.82 -9.87
CA LYS A 179 -12.78 30.33 -9.85
C LYS A 179 -11.83 29.48 -9.00
N LEU A 180 -12.31 28.96 -7.85
CA LEU A 180 -11.52 28.08 -6.99
C LEU A 180 -11.23 26.74 -7.67
N TYR A 181 -12.24 26.15 -8.31
CA TYR A 181 -12.08 24.94 -9.12
C TYR A 181 -11.13 25.17 -10.29
N ASP A 182 -11.35 26.20 -11.10
CA ASP A 182 -10.50 26.50 -12.28
C ASP A 182 -9.02 26.65 -11.88
N GLN A 183 -8.74 27.26 -10.72
CA GLN A 183 -7.38 27.40 -10.18
C GLN A 183 -6.79 26.05 -9.72
N ALA A 184 -7.55 25.25 -8.97
CA ALA A 184 -7.09 23.94 -8.49
C ALA A 184 -6.88 22.96 -9.65
N HIS A 185 -7.82 22.94 -10.59
CA HIS A 185 -7.80 22.10 -11.78
C HIS A 185 -6.63 22.46 -12.70
N ALA A 186 -6.40 23.76 -12.96
CA ALA A 186 -5.24 24.19 -13.74
C ALA A 186 -3.90 23.80 -13.08
N ALA A 187 -3.80 23.87 -11.74
CA ALA A 187 -2.61 23.44 -11.01
C ALA A 187 -2.41 21.92 -11.10
N PHE A 188 -3.48 21.12 -10.98
CA PHE A 188 -3.41 19.67 -11.10
C PHE A 188 -3.06 19.23 -12.53
N LEU A 189 -3.72 19.78 -13.55
CA LEU A 189 -3.37 19.54 -14.96
C LEU A 189 -1.94 19.99 -15.28
N SER A 190 -1.45 21.09 -14.70
CA SER A 190 -0.05 21.53 -14.86
C SER A 190 0.95 20.54 -14.27
N PHE A 191 0.62 19.87 -13.16
CA PHE A 191 1.43 18.76 -12.63
C PHE A 191 1.39 17.55 -13.57
N LEU A 192 0.19 17.09 -13.97
CA LEU A 192 0.03 15.93 -14.86
C LEU A 192 0.68 16.12 -16.24
N GLY A 193 0.75 17.37 -16.72
CA GLY A 193 1.34 17.72 -18.02
C GLY A 193 2.86 17.66 -18.09
N LYS A 194 3.57 17.50 -16.96
CA LYS A 194 5.03 17.45 -16.96
C LYS A 194 5.57 16.07 -17.41
N PRO A 195 6.66 15.99 -18.19
CA PRO A 195 7.25 14.72 -18.62
C PRO A 195 7.55 13.74 -17.47
N GLU A 196 8.08 14.25 -16.35
CA GLU A 196 8.41 13.49 -15.14
C GLU A 196 7.18 12.96 -14.37
N HIS A 197 5.98 13.46 -14.67
CA HIS A 197 4.72 13.06 -14.03
C HIS A 197 3.74 12.39 -15.01
N ARG A 198 4.22 12.00 -16.20
CA ARG A 198 3.38 11.36 -17.24
C ARG A 198 2.66 10.09 -16.72
N SER A 199 3.24 9.35 -15.79
CA SER A 199 2.58 8.17 -15.20
C SER A 199 1.42 8.54 -14.26
N ALA A 200 1.46 9.72 -13.61
CA ALA A 200 0.31 10.24 -12.87
C ALA A 200 -0.84 10.58 -13.83
N ALA A 201 -0.53 11.17 -14.99
CA ALA A 201 -1.52 11.43 -16.03
C ALA A 201 -2.17 10.13 -16.54
N VAL A 202 -1.36 9.09 -16.79
CA VAL A 202 -1.86 7.75 -17.16
C VAL A 202 -2.71 7.16 -16.03
N PHE A 203 -2.27 7.21 -14.78
CA PHE A 203 -3.01 6.70 -13.61
C PHE A 203 -4.40 7.34 -13.47
N VAL A 204 -4.50 8.66 -13.61
CA VAL A 204 -5.78 9.41 -13.48
C VAL A 204 -6.74 9.11 -14.64
N THR A 205 -6.21 8.99 -15.87
CA THR A 205 -6.99 8.87 -17.11
C THR A 205 -7.25 7.43 -17.56
N SER A 206 -6.59 6.45 -16.96
CA SER A 206 -6.79 5.02 -17.28
C SER A 206 -8.22 4.56 -17.00
N GLU A 207 -8.64 3.54 -17.74
CA GLU A 207 -9.91 2.85 -17.48
C GLU A 207 -9.93 2.32 -16.03
N LYS A 208 -11.10 2.40 -15.40
CA LYS A 208 -11.33 1.94 -14.03
C LYS A 208 -12.19 0.67 -14.10
N PRO A 209 -11.59 -0.51 -14.32
CA PRO A 209 -12.33 -1.75 -14.52
C PRO A 209 -13.02 -2.23 -13.25
N ASN A 210 -14.23 -2.74 -13.43
CA ASN A 210 -15.00 -3.42 -12.40
C ASN A 210 -15.04 -4.92 -12.76
N PRO A 211 -14.33 -5.79 -12.03
CA PRO A 211 -14.31 -7.21 -12.36
C PRO A 211 -15.58 -7.91 -11.88
N HIS A 212 -15.91 -9.05 -12.48
CA HIS A 212 -16.99 -9.91 -11.97
C HIS A 212 -16.72 -10.38 -10.52
N ASN A 213 -15.44 -10.56 -10.15
CA ASN A 213 -14.99 -10.80 -8.79
C ASN A 213 -13.49 -10.51 -8.66
N TYR A 214 -12.95 -10.53 -7.43
CA TYR A 214 -11.52 -10.33 -7.20
C TYR A 214 -10.59 -11.34 -7.90
N GLY A 215 -11.11 -12.49 -8.35
CA GLY A 215 -10.38 -13.50 -9.12
C GLY A 215 -10.35 -13.28 -10.64
N THR A 216 -11.02 -12.25 -11.18
CA THR A 216 -11.17 -12.05 -12.64
C THR A 216 -10.56 -10.73 -13.15
N ILE A 217 -9.53 -10.23 -12.48
CA ILE A 217 -8.70 -9.09 -12.90
C ILE A 217 -7.22 -9.38 -12.64
N THR A 218 -6.35 -8.87 -13.51
CA THR A 218 -4.90 -8.91 -13.33
C THR A 218 -4.44 -7.97 -12.22
N TYR A 219 -3.50 -8.41 -11.39
CA TYR A 219 -2.79 -7.54 -10.44
C TYR A 219 -1.30 -7.46 -10.76
N TYR A 220 -0.69 -6.31 -10.48
CA TYR A 220 0.72 -6.01 -10.70
C TYR A 220 1.34 -5.55 -9.39
N GLU A 221 2.48 -6.12 -8.99
CA GLU A 221 3.36 -5.49 -8.00
C GLU A 221 4.14 -4.37 -8.69
N PRO A 222 4.02 -3.11 -8.26
CA PRO A 222 4.72 -1.99 -8.89
C PRO A 222 6.24 -2.02 -8.66
N ASN A 223 6.72 -2.61 -7.56
CA ASN A 223 8.13 -2.58 -7.19
C ASN A 223 8.91 -3.83 -7.63
N THR A 224 10.21 -3.66 -7.89
CA THR A 224 11.11 -4.76 -8.27
C THR A 224 11.54 -5.57 -7.05
N HIS A 225 11.48 -6.89 -7.16
CA HIS A 225 12.07 -7.85 -6.24
C HIS A 225 13.36 -8.42 -6.83
N ILE A 226 14.41 -8.48 -6.01
CA ILE A 226 15.70 -9.09 -6.37
C ILE A 226 15.71 -10.51 -5.83
N LEU A 227 15.64 -11.50 -6.71
CA LEU A 227 15.68 -12.92 -6.35
C LEU A 227 17.13 -13.43 -6.38
N THR A 228 17.47 -14.33 -5.46
CA THR A 228 18.78 -14.99 -5.39
C THR A 228 18.59 -16.49 -5.30
N ASN A 229 19.08 -17.22 -6.31
CA ASN A 229 18.97 -18.67 -6.36
C ASN A 229 20.07 -19.37 -5.56
N LYS A 230 20.00 -20.72 -5.48
CA LYS A 230 20.93 -21.55 -4.69
C LYS A 230 22.41 -21.42 -5.10
N ASP A 231 22.66 -21.03 -6.35
CA ASP A 231 24.00 -20.91 -6.93
C ASP A 231 24.53 -19.46 -6.84
N GLY A 232 23.79 -18.57 -6.17
CA GLY A 232 24.12 -17.14 -6.01
C GLY A 232 23.72 -16.27 -7.21
N GLY A 233 23.06 -16.84 -8.23
CA GLY A 233 22.56 -16.11 -9.39
C GLY A 233 21.42 -15.16 -9.03
N ILE A 234 21.41 -13.97 -9.63
CA ILE A 234 20.43 -12.91 -9.39
C ILE A 234 19.42 -12.83 -10.53
N THR A 235 18.14 -12.65 -10.20
CA THR A 235 17.09 -12.33 -11.18
C THR A 235 16.21 -11.22 -10.63
N ASN A 236 16.09 -10.11 -11.38
CA ASN A 236 15.21 -9.01 -11.02
C ASN A 236 13.83 -9.24 -11.63
N VAL A 237 12.78 -9.16 -10.82
CA VAL A 237 11.41 -9.44 -11.25
C VAL A 237 10.43 -8.41 -10.71
N ARG A 238 9.34 -8.18 -11.44
CA ARG A 238 8.07 -7.72 -10.85
C ARG A 238 7.08 -8.87 -10.87
N TYR A 239 6.22 -8.96 -9.88
CA TYR A 239 5.20 -10.01 -9.86
C TYR A 239 3.93 -9.54 -10.57
N ARG A 240 3.36 -10.42 -11.37
CA ARG A 240 2.04 -10.26 -11.99
C ARG A 240 1.16 -11.44 -11.55
N LEU A 241 -0.09 -11.18 -11.20
CA LEU A 241 -1.04 -12.21 -10.79
C LEU A 241 -2.18 -12.25 -11.80
N ASP A 242 -2.26 -13.35 -12.53
CA ASP A 242 -3.22 -13.55 -13.61
C ASP A 242 -4.38 -14.45 -13.18
N PRO A 243 -5.64 -14.05 -13.42
CA PRO A 243 -6.80 -14.94 -13.34
C PRO A 243 -6.57 -16.25 -14.10
N ALA A 244 -6.76 -17.39 -13.43
CA ALA A 244 -6.60 -18.70 -14.08
C ALA A 244 -7.59 -18.91 -15.24
N ASP A 245 -8.80 -18.36 -15.11
CA ASP A 245 -9.86 -18.43 -16.13
C ASP A 245 -9.91 -17.17 -17.03
N GLY A 246 -8.88 -16.33 -17.00
CA GLY A 246 -8.81 -15.06 -17.74
C GLY A 246 -9.56 -13.89 -17.08
N GLU A 247 -9.43 -12.70 -17.67
CA GLU A 247 -10.10 -11.50 -17.16
C GLU A 247 -11.59 -11.47 -17.56
N HIS A 248 -12.45 -11.22 -16.58
CA HIS A 248 -13.89 -11.05 -16.77
C HIS A 248 -14.29 -9.76 -16.07
N LEU A 249 -14.50 -8.73 -16.88
CA LEU A 249 -14.72 -7.34 -16.46
C LEU A 249 -16.08 -6.87 -17.00
N TYR A 250 -16.83 -6.17 -16.16
CA TYR A 250 -18.01 -5.46 -16.63
C TYR A 250 -17.60 -4.33 -17.58
N PRO A 251 -18.34 -4.11 -18.67
CA PRO A 251 -18.16 -2.91 -19.49
C PRO A 251 -18.52 -1.67 -18.66
N ASN A 252 -17.98 -0.51 -19.06
CA ASN A 252 -18.02 0.72 -18.24
C ASN A 252 -17.97 2.02 -19.09
N LYS A 253 -18.34 1.92 -20.38
CA LYS A 253 -18.11 2.95 -21.41
C LYS A 253 -19.39 3.67 -21.85
N THR A 254 -20.55 3.01 -21.79
CA THR A 254 -21.85 3.59 -22.19
C THR A 254 -22.77 3.86 -20.98
N PRO A 255 -23.87 4.62 -21.14
CA PRO A 255 -24.89 4.76 -20.10
C PRO A 255 -25.51 3.41 -19.68
N GLU A 256 -25.72 2.50 -20.63
CA GLU A 256 -26.28 1.17 -20.39
C GLU A 256 -25.33 0.32 -19.53
N ASP A 257 -24.02 0.42 -19.75
CA ASP A 257 -23.00 -0.21 -18.90
C ASP A 257 -23.11 0.28 -17.45
N LYS A 258 -23.34 1.59 -17.24
CA LYS A 258 -23.52 2.18 -15.92
C LYS A 258 -24.81 1.67 -15.25
N GLU A 259 -25.88 1.45 -16.00
CA GLU A 259 -27.11 0.83 -15.48
C GLU A 259 -26.91 -0.65 -15.08
N VAL A 260 -26.03 -1.39 -15.75
CA VAL A 260 -25.66 -2.75 -15.34
C VAL A 260 -24.86 -2.70 -14.03
N LEU A 261 -23.83 -1.85 -13.96
CA LEU A 261 -23.01 -1.68 -12.76
C LEU A 261 -23.83 -1.24 -11.54
N ALA A 262 -24.80 -0.34 -11.72
CA ALA A 262 -25.67 0.15 -10.65
C ALA A 262 -26.56 -0.95 -10.01
N LYS A 263 -26.71 -2.11 -10.66
CA LYS A 263 -27.53 -3.25 -10.17
C LYS A 263 -26.73 -4.27 -9.37
N LEU A 264 -25.41 -4.18 -9.32
CA LEU A 264 -24.55 -5.18 -8.64
C LEU A 264 -24.64 -5.10 -7.11
N GLY A 265 -25.03 -3.95 -6.55
CA GLY A 265 -24.96 -3.68 -5.12
C GLY A 265 -23.64 -3.00 -4.72
N ASN A 266 -23.61 -2.38 -3.55
CA ASN A 266 -22.45 -1.62 -3.08
C ASN A 266 -21.24 -2.50 -2.75
N ASP A 267 -21.50 -3.74 -2.33
CA ASP A 267 -20.52 -4.64 -1.68
C ASP A 267 -20.34 -5.95 -2.45
N TYR A 268 -20.70 -5.97 -3.73
CA TYR A 268 -20.77 -7.19 -4.56
C TYR A 268 -19.46 -7.99 -4.59
N LEU A 269 -18.30 -7.35 -4.43
CA LEU A 269 -17.01 -8.04 -4.38
C LEU A 269 -16.77 -8.74 -3.04
N GLU A 270 -17.28 -8.20 -1.93
CA GLU A 270 -17.19 -8.84 -0.62
C GLU A 270 -18.28 -9.91 -0.43
N ASP A 271 -19.49 -9.65 -0.95
CA ASP A 271 -20.59 -10.61 -0.99
C ASP A 271 -20.23 -11.85 -1.80
N ASP A 272 -19.60 -11.67 -2.97
CA ASP A 272 -19.09 -12.75 -3.79
C ASP A 272 -18.11 -13.65 -3.02
N LEU A 273 -17.13 -13.07 -2.29
CA LEU A 273 -16.20 -13.86 -1.45
C LEU A 273 -16.93 -14.68 -0.38
N ARG A 274 -17.99 -14.13 0.23
CA ARG A 274 -18.78 -14.80 1.26
C ARG A 274 -19.67 -15.91 0.70
N GLN A 275 -20.20 -15.73 -0.50
CA GLN A 275 -21.13 -16.66 -1.15
C GLN A 275 -20.40 -17.79 -1.89
N ARG A 276 -19.21 -17.53 -2.46
CA ARG A 276 -18.49 -18.49 -3.30
C ARG A 276 -17.69 -19.52 -2.50
N PHE A 277 -17.23 -19.18 -1.30
CA PHE A 277 -16.30 -20.01 -0.55
C PHE A 277 -17.02 -21.01 0.38
N PRO A 278 -16.53 -22.26 0.49
CA PRO A 278 -15.31 -22.79 -0.13
C PRO A 278 -15.49 -23.36 -1.55
N ASP A 279 -16.73 -23.56 -2.00
CA ASP A 279 -17.08 -24.38 -3.17
C ASP A 279 -16.48 -23.90 -4.51
N LYS A 280 -16.23 -22.59 -4.64
CA LYS A 280 -15.66 -21.94 -5.83
C LYS A 280 -14.45 -21.09 -5.42
N PRO A 281 -13.25 -21.68 -5.34
CA PRO A 281 -12.04 -20.94 -4.99
C PRO A 281 -11.70 -19.87 -6.03
N ILE A 282 -11.05 -18.78 -5.61
CA ILE A 282 -10.35 -17.87 -6.51
C ILE A 282 -8.97 -18.47 -6.79
N VAL A 283 -8.62 -18.58 -8.07
CA VAL A 283 -7.31 -19.05 -8.50
C VAL A 283 -6.59 -17.97 -9.30
N LEU A 284 -5.40 -17.60 -8.85
CA LEU A 284 -4.49 -16.70 -9.54
C LEU A 284 -3.16 -17.43 -9.84
N THR A 285 -2.64 -17.27 -11.06
CA THR A 285 -1.28 -17.70 -11.41
C THR A 285 -0.33 -16.55 -11.12
N ILE A 286 0.65 -16.77 -10.24
CA ILE A 286 1.70 -15.78 -9.97
C ILE A 286 2.82 -15.98 -11.01
N GLN A 287 3.10 -14.91 -11.74
CA GLN A 287 4.17 -14.80 -12.74
C GLN A 287 5.30 -13.94 -12.18
N ALA A 288 6.54 -14.37 -12.37
CA ALA A 288 7.71 -13.50 -12.31
C ALA A 288 7.93 -12.86 -13.69
N HIS A 289 7.63 -11.56 -13.81
CA HIS A 289 7.99 -10.75 -14.97
C HIS A 289 9.46 -10.37 -14.85
N VAL A 290 10.33 -11.07 -15.58
CA VAL A 290 11.78 -10.91 -15.50
C VAL A 290 12.22 -9.66 -16.25
N ALA A 291 13.01 -8.80 -15.59
CA ALA A 291 13.53 -7.58 -16.18
C ALA A 291 14.41 -7.86 -17.42
N GLY A 292 14.20 -7.08 -18.48
CA GLY A 292 15.10 -7.00 -19.62
C GLY A 292 16.32 -6.09 -19.34
N PRO A 293 17.27 -5.99 -20.29
CA PRO A 293 18.47 -5.15 -20.12
C PRO A 293 18.14 -3.65 -20.02
N ASP A 294 17.05 -3.21 -20.64
CA ASP A 294 16.61 -1.80 -20.69
C ASP A 294 15.53 -1.47 -19.63
N ASP A 295 15.15 -2.42 -18.78
CA ASP A 295 14.08 -2.25 -17.79
C ASP A 295 14.56 -1.54 -16.52
N VAL A 296 13.77 -0.59 -16.04
CA VAL A 296 14.13 0.28 -14.91
C VAL A 296 13.70 -0.36 -13.58
N LEU A 297 14.69 -0.71 -12.75
CA LEU A 297 14.50 -1.50 -11.53
C LEU A 297 14.05 -0.68 -10.31
N ASP A 298 14.31 0.63 -10.31
CA ASP A 298 14.11 1.57 -9.20
C ASP A 298 12.97 2.57 -9.45
N ASP A 299 12.07 2.27 -10.40
CA ASP A 299 11.05 3.20 -10.86
C ASP A 299 9.70 2.52 -11.11
N ALA A 300 8.87 2.49 -10.06
CA ALA A 300 7.49 2.03 -10.14
C ALA A 300 6.65 2.72 -11.24
N THR A 301 7.01 3.92 -11.71
CA THR A 301 6.24 4.62 -12.77
C THR A 301 6.39 4.00 -14.15
N LYS A 302 7.42 3.14 -14.34
CA LYS A 302 7.80 2.52 -15.60
C LYS A 302 7.55 1.02 -15.55
N PRO A 303 6.47 0.50 -16.15
CA PRO A 303 6.28 -0.93 -16.37
C PRO A 303 7.41 -1.53 -17.21
N TYR A 304 7.78 -2.79 -16.91
CA TYR A 304 8.76 -3.53 -17.68
C TYR A 304 8.29 -3.77 -19.13
N GLN A 305 9.20 -3.61 -20.08
CA GLN A 305 9.04 -3.83 -21.52
C GLN A 305 9.44 -5.24 -21.95
N SER A 306 10.19 -5.96 -21.09
CA SER A 306 10.47 -7.39 -21.25
C SER A 306 9.20 -8.20 -21.52
N LYS A 307 9.34 -9.28 -22.29
CA LYS A 307 8.27 -10.26 -22.56
C LYS A 307 8.49 -11.58 -21.83
N THR A 308 9.51 -11.65 -20.98
CA THR A 308 9.88 -12.86 -20.25
C THR A 308 9.06 -12.97 -18.97
N PHE A 309 8.09 -13.89 -18.97
CA PHE A 309 7.33 -14.28 -17.79
C PHE A 309 7.67 -15.73 -17.44
N ILE A 310 7.91 -15.98 -16.15
CA ILE A 310 8.12 -17.32 -15.61
C ILE A 310 6.99 -17.58 -14.60
N PRO A 311 6.12 -18.58 -14.81
CA PRO A 311 5.12 -18.96 -13.81
C PRO A 311 5.84 -19.47 -12.56
N VAL A 312 5.63 -18.83 -11.41
CA VAL A 312 6.25 -19.21 -10.13
C VAL A 312 5.32 -20.00 -9.21
N GLY A 313 4.01 -19.98 -9.45
CA GLY A 313 3.08 -20.85 -8.76
C GLY A 313 1.61 -20.47 -8.89
N LYS A 314 0.75 -21.36 -8.37
CA LYS A 314 -0.70 -21.17 -8.26
C LYS A 314 -1.04 -20.69 -6.84
N LEU A 315 -1.78 -19.60 -6.74
CA LEU A 315 -2.45 -19.14 -5.52
C LEU A 315 -3.91 -19.60 -5.58
N GLU A 316 -4.36 -20.34 -4.56
CA GLU A 316 -5.76 -20.75 -4.40
C GLU A 316 -6.30 -20.20 -3.09
N ILE A 317 -7.30 -19.32 -3.18
CA ILE A 317 -7.99 -18.69 -2.06
C ILE A 317 -9.40 -19.27 -1.97
N ASN A 318 -9.79 -19.79 -0.81
CA ASN A 318 -11.03 -20.57 -0.66
C ASN A 318 -11.79 -20.31 0.65
N LYS A 319 -11.45 -19.26 1.40
CA LYS A 319 -12.09 -18.95 2.69
C LYS A 319 -12.00 -17.46 3.02
N VAL A 320 -13.07 -16.87 3.57
CA VAL A 320 -13.00 -15.58 4.28
C VAL A 320 -12.47 -15.84 5.69
N SER A 321 -11.47 -15.08 6.14
CA SER A 321 -10.91 -15.27 7.49
C SER A 321 -11.95 -15.05 8.58
N ASP A 322 -12.01 -15.97 9.54
CA ASP A 322 -12.78 -15.81 10.79
C ASP A 322 -12.28 -14.60 11.58
N ASP A 323 -13.12 -14.01 12.44
CA ASP A 323 -12.81 -12.80 13.23
C ASP A 323 -12.20 -11.66 12.38
N ASN A 324 -12.73 -11.48 11.17
CA ASN A 324 -12.10 -10.70 10.11
C ASN A 324 -11.71 -9.30 10.56
N ALA A 325 -12.61 -8.57 11.24
CA ALA A 325 -12.33 -7.23 11.76
C ALA A 325 -11.17 -7.21 12.76
N ALA A 326 -11.15 -8.13 13.73
CA ALA A 326 -10.08 -8.23 14.72
C ALA A 326 -8.74 -8.63 14.09
N LYS A 327 -8.72 -9.63 13.21
CA LYS A 327 -7.51 -9.99 12.43
C LYS A 327 -7.04 -8.81 11.57
N GLN A 328 -7.96 -8.10 10.91
CA GLN A 328 -7.66 -6.94 10.07
C GLN A 328 -7.06 -5.78 10.86
N GLN A 329 -7.52 -5.56 12.08
CA GLN A 329 -6.97 -4.57 12.99
C GLN A 329 -5.48 -4.84 13.22
N GLN A 330 -5.11 -6.08 13.52
CA GLN A 330 -3.75 -6.46 13.91
C GLN A 330 -2.78 -6.66 12.74
N ILE A 331 -3.20 -7.30 11.64
CA ILE A 331 -2.28 -7.68 10.55
C ILE A 331 -1.78 -6.47 9.75
N ALA A 332 -0.46 -6.36 9.62
CA ALA A 332 0.20 -5.35 8.79
C ALA A 332 1.07 -6.09 7.76
N PHE A 333 0.66 -6.04 6.50
CA PHE A 333 1.51 -6.41 5.36
C PHE A 333 2.66 -5.40 5.24
N HIS A 334 3.79 -5.78 4.66
CA HIS A 334 4.99 -4.94 4.58
C HIS A 334 5.74 -5.09 3.25
N PRO A 335 6.01 -4.00 2.50
CA PRO A 335 6.56 -4.03 1.14
C PRO A 335 8.07 -4.33 1.06
N ASN A 336 8.63 -4.97 2.07
CA ASN A 336 10.07 -5.21 2.19
C ASN A 336 10.26 -6.63 2.70
N PRO A 337 10.42 -7.64 1.82
CA PRO A 337 10.52 -9.06 2.15
C PRO A 337 11.44 -9.36 3.34
N GLU A 338 12.57 -8.66 3.43
CA GLU A 338 13.59 -8.85 4.46
C GLU A 338 13.08 -8.56 5.89
N LYS A 339 11.98 -7.82 6.06
CA LYS A 339 11.35 -7.60 7.37
C LYS A 339 10.54 -8.79 7.87
N GLY A 340 10.15 -9.70 6.98
CA GLY A 340 9.53 -10.98 7.32
C GLY A 340 10.55 -12.12 7.52
N GLY A 341 11.85 -11.86 7.41
CA GLY A 341 12.91 -12.85 7.64
C GLY A 341 13.18 -13.83 6.50
N ILE A 342 12.41 -13.77 5.40
CA ILE A 342 12.60 -14.62 4.22
C ILE A 342 14.02 -14.45 3.65
N GLN A 343 14.59 -15.55 3.17
CA GLN A 343 15.87 -15.57 2.43
C GLN A 343 15.61 -15.67 0.92
N GLY A 344 16.60 -15.28 0.10
CA GLY A 344 16.51 -15.39 -1.36
C GLY A 344 15.64 -14.34 -2.07
N ILE A 345 15.03 -13.39 -1.34
CA ILE A 345 14.30 -12.25 -1.90
C ILE A 345 14.75 -10.98 -1.18
N LYS A 346 15.03 -9.92 -1.95
CA LYS A 346 15.26 -8.57 -1.44
C LYS A 346 14.40 -7.54 -2.18
N SER A 347 14.24 -6.38 -1.57
CA SER A 347 13.69 -5.18 -2.20
C SER A 347 14.71 -4.58 -3.18
N SER A 348 14.28 -3.91 -4.25
CA SER A 348 15.16 -3.01 -5.00
C SER A 348 15.35 -1.66 -4.28
N ASP A 349 16.22 -0.81 -4.83
CA ASP A 349 16.46 0.56 -4.35
C ASP A 349 15.36 1.57 -4.78
N ASP A 350 14.18 1.09 -5.16
CA ASP A 350 13.04 1.94 -5.54
C ASP A 350 12.65 2.87 -4.36
N PRO A 351 12.69 4.21 -4.53
CA PRO A 351 12.48 5.15 -3.44
C PRO A 351 11.04 5.12 -2.90
N LEU A 352 10.07 4.65 -3.69
CA LEU A 352 8.69 4.48 -3.25
C LEU A 352 8.60 3.41 -2.14
N ILE A 353 9.46 2.38 -2.14
CA ILE A 353 9.50 1.38 -1.07
C ILE A 353 9.83 2.03 0.28
N GLN A 354 10.74 3.01 0.31
CA GLN A 354 11.11 3.71 1.54
C GLN A 354 9.94 4.56 2.07
N ALA A 355 9.26 5.30 1.19
CA ALA A 355 8.05 6.03 1.56
C ALA A 355 6.91 5.09 2.06
N ARG A 356 6.69 3.95 1.37
CA ARG A 356 5.69 2.95 1.76
C ARG A 356 5.96 2.42 3.19
N LYS A 357 7.20 2.11 3.58
CA LYS A 357 7.55 1.58 4.91
C LYS A 357 6.96 2.41 6.06
N GLY A 358 7.21 3.72 6.06
CA GLY A 358 6.70 4.62 7.10
C GLY A 358 5.18 4.73 7.08
N VAL A 359 4.57 4.88 5.90
CA VAL A 359 3.12 4.98 5.73
C VAL A 359 2.40 3.73 6.26
N TYR A 360 2.93 2.55 5.95
CA TYR A 360 2.37 1.27 6.37
C TYR A 360 2.49 1.09 7.89
N TRP A 361 3.63 1.50 8.49
CA TRP A 361 3.80 1.52 9.93
C TRP A 361 2.76 2.42 10.62
N ILE A 362 2.68 3.71 10.24
CA ILE A 362 1.74 4.69 10.83
C ILE A 362 0.28 4.20 10.69
N SER A 363 -0.11 3.76 9.49
CA SER A 363 -1.46 3.23 9.21
C SER A 363 -1.79 1.98 10.04
N SER A 364 -0.81 1.09 10.27
CA SER A 364 -0.99 -0.07 11.13
C SER A 364 -1.05 0.27 12.62
N ASP A 365 -0.27 1.27 13.06
CA ASP A 365 -0.20 1.68 14.45
C ASP A 365 -1.48 2.40 14.89
N GLN A 366 -1.98 3.35 14.09
CA GLN A 366 -3.28 3.99 14.32
C GLN A 366 -4.39 2.93 14.41
N ARG A 367 -4.45 2.02 13.43
CA ARG A 367 -5.50 1.00 13.36
C ARG A 367 -5.48 0.01 14.53
N ARG A 368 -4.31 -0.32 15.09
CA ARG A 368 -4.20 -1.21 16.27
C ARG A 368 -4.70 -0.58 17.56
N HIS A 369 -4.60 0.73 17.69
CA HIS A 369 -5.00 1.48 18.88
C HIS A 369 -6.41 2.10 18.78
N GLU A 370 -7.00 2.10 17.58
CA GLU A 370 -8.33 2.61 17.31
C GLU A 370 -9.33 1.46 17.08
N LYS A 371 -10.58 1.66 17.50
CA LYS A 371 -11.69 0.74 17.19
C LYS A 371 -12.41 1.22 15.94
N GLN A 372 -12.93 0.28 15.16
CA GLN A 372 -13.91 0.59 14.12
C GLN A 372 -15.15 1.18 14.78
N VAL A 373 -15.48 2.40 14.39
CA VAL A 373 -16.72 3.09 14.71
C VAL A 373 -17.48 3.24 13.39
N GLU A 374 -18.51 2.41 13.25
CA GLU A 374 -19.57 2.54 12.26
C GLU A 374 -20.73 3.32 12.88
#